data_AF-A0A432VA37-F1
#
_entry.id   AF-A0A432VA37-F1
#
_cell.length_a   1.000
_cell.length_b   1.000
_cell.length_c   1.000
_cell.angle_alpha   90.00
_cell.angle_beta   90.00
_cell.angle_gamma   90.00
#
_symmetry.space_group_name_H-M   'P 1'
#
loop_
_entity.id
_entity.type
_entity.pdbx_description
1 polymer ?
#
loop_
_entity_poly.entity_id
_entity_poly.type
_entity_poly.pdbx_seq_one_letter_code
_entity_poly.pdbx_strand_id
1 'polypeptide(L)'
;MRKNFKIDKFEVGKRLEKARVSAGFERPSHAARALGVGESTYTNAETAKRPASPSRLAYYAFKFGVTLDWLLTGKGRGPANNGQDRVAQIFEILEDFDQWSEDHQRQAIDLLLVVEKARRKTVTVPTS
;
A
#
# COMPACT_ATOMS: atom_id res chain seq x y z
N MET A 1 -23.01 -22.80 -7.73
CA MET A 1 -23.28 -21.41 -8.15
C MET A 1 -21.95 -20.67 -8.28
N ARG A 2 -21.41 -20.49 -9.49
CA ARG A 2 -20.19 -19.68 -9.68
C ARG A 2 -20.59 -18.21 -9.50
N LYS A 3 -20.13 -17.55 -8.44
CA LYS A 3 -20.28 -16.09 -8.30
C LYS A 3 -19.61 -15.46 -9.50
N ASN A 4 -20.37 -14.72 -10.31
CA ASN A 4 -19.85 -13.99 -11.45
C ASN A 4 -18.91 -12.90 -10.91
N PHE A 5 -17.60 -13.14 -10.98
CA PHE A 5 -16.61 -12.18 -10.52
C PHE A 5 -16.48 -11.07 -11.56
N LYS A 6 -17.14 -9.93 -11.32
CA LYS A 6 -17.07 -8.75 -12.19
C LYS A 6 -16.15 -7.72 -11.55
N ILE A 7 -15.07 -7.38 -12.25
CA ILE A 7 -14.21 -6.25 -11.87
C ILE A 7 -14.96 -4.97 -12.20
N ASP A 8 -15.21 -4.13 -11.20
CA ASP A 8 -15.80 -2.82 -11.39
C ASP A 8 -14.73 -1.82 -11.82
N LYS A 9 -14.83 -1.33 -13.07
CA LYS A 9 -13.91 -0.35 -13.64
C LYS A 9 -13.86 0.97 -12.86
N PHE A 10 -14.97 1.39 -12.22
CA PHE A 10 -15.00 2.61 -11.43
C PHE A 10 -14.16 2.46 -10.16
N GLU A 11 -14.26 1.32 -9.52
CA GLU A 11 -13.47 1.00 -8.34
C GLU A 11 -11.98 0.80 -8.66
N VAL A 12 -11.66 0.24 -9.83
CA VAL A 12 -10.28 0.20 -10.35
C VAL A 12 -9.73 1.62 -10.56
N GLY A 13 -10.53 2.51 -11.16
CA GLY A 13 -10.16 3.92 -11.35
C GLY A 13 -9.85 4.65 -10.05
N LYS A 14 -10.74 4.53 -9.04
CA LYS A 14 -10.51 5.09 -7.69
C LYS A 14 -9.26 4.53 -7.02
N ARG A 15 -8.98 3.23 -7.18
CA ARG A 15 -7.77 2.61 -6.63
C ARG A 15 -6.52 3.09 -7.36
N LEU A 16 -6.60 3.32 -8.67
CA LEU A 16 -5.51 3.91 -9.44
C LEU A 16 -5.19 5.32 -8.96
N GLU A 17 -6.21 6.14 -8.70
CA GLU A 17 -6.06 7.47 -8.10
C GLU A 17 -5.38 7.39 -6.72
N LYS A 18 -5.83 6.49 -5.84
CA LYS A 18 -5.21 6.31 -4.51
C LYS A 18 -3.74 5.90 -4.62
N ALA A 19 -3.41 4.98 -5.52
CA ALA A 19 -2.04 4.55 -5.74
C ALA A 19 -1.17 5.71 -6.27
N ARG A 20 -1.71 6.50 -7.20
CA ARG A 20 -1.04 7.69 -7.75
C ARG A 20 -0.72 8.72 -6.66
N VAL A 21 -1.71 9.08 -5.86
CA VAL A 21 -1.56 10.09 -4.80
C VAL A 21 -0.56 9.62 -3.76
N SER A 22 -0.63 8.36 -3.34
CA SER A 22 0.34 7.76 -2.42
C SER A 22 1.75 7.67 -2.98
N ALA A 23 1.90 7.60 -4.31
CA ALA A 23 3.20 7.66 -4.97
C ALA A 23 3.74 9.10 -5.14
N GLY A 24 3.08 10.10 -4.55
CA GLY A 24 3.52 11.50 -4.54
C GLY A 24 3.08 12.32 -5.77
N PHE A 25 2.19 11.78 -6.61
CA PHE A 25 1.68 12.52 -7.77
C PHE A 25 0.30 13.10 -7.46
N GLU A 26 0.21 14.39 -7.11
CA GLU A 26 -1.09 15.04 -6.83
C GLU A 26 -1.99 15.17 -8.06
N ARG A 27 -1.39 15.30 -9.25
CA ARG A 27 -2.11 15.53 -10.52
C ARG A 27 -1.96 14.34 -11.48
N PRO A 28 -3.04 13.93 -12.19
CA PRO A 28 -2.97 12.86 -13.20
C PRO A 28 -1.95 13.13 -14.31
N SER A 29 -1.79 14.39 -14.72
CA SER A 29 -0.83 14.80 -15.75
C SER A 29 0.63 14.59 -15.31
N HIS A 30 0.93 14.79 -14.03
CA HIS A 30 2.29 14.57 -13.49
C HIS A 30 2.62 13.07 -13.51
N ALA A 31 1.66 12.23 -13.10
CA ALA A 31 1.81 10.78 -13.16
C ALA A 31 1.96 10.30 -14.61
N ALA A 32 1.12 10.77 -15.53
CA ALA A 32 1.19 10.40 -16.94
C ALA A 32 2.57 10.70 -17.55
N ARG A 33 3.13 11.88 -17.28
CA ARG A 33 4.47 12.28 -17.70
C ARG A 33 5.56 11.37 -17.11
N ALA A 34 5.50 11.12 -15.81
CA ALA A 34 6.46 10.23 -15.13
C ALA A 34 6.39 8.77 -15.61
N LEU A 35 5.19 8.33 -16.00
CA LEU A 35 4.93 7.00 -16.54
C LEU A 35 5.28 6.86 -18.03
N GLY A 36 5.53 7.96 -18.74
CA GLY A 36 5.74 7.95 -20.19
C GLY A 36 4.50 7.58 -20.99
N VAL A 37 3.30 7.90 -20.48
CA VAL A 37 2.02 7.63 -21.15
C VAL A 37 1.29 8.93 -21.47
N GLY A 38 0.45 8.92 -22.51
CA GLY A 38 -0.36 10.10 -22.83
C GLY A 38 -1.32 10.48 -21.70
N GLU A 39 -1.43 11.78 -21.40
CA GLU A 39 -2.27 12.28 -20.30
C GLU A 39 -3.73 11.85 -20.42
N SER A 40 -4.29 11.88 -21.63
CA SER A 40 -5.66 11.40 -21.90
C SER A 40 -5.81 9.91 -21.69
N THR A 41 -4.78 9.11 -22.01
CA THR A 41 -4.76 7.66 -21.78
C THR A 41 -4.79 7.35 -20.29
N TYR A 42 -3.95 8.02 -19.51
CA TYR A 42 -3.91 7.84 -18.06
C TYR A 42 -5.20 8.32 -17.40
N THR A 43 -5.65 9.53 -17.74
CA THR A 43 -6.88 10.13 -17.17
C THR A 43 -8.10 9.27 -17.48
N ASN A 44 -8.23 8.74 -18.69
CA ASN A 44 -9.35 7.88 -19.04
C ASN A 44 -9.41 6.58 -18.21
N ALA A 45 -8.23 6.04 -17.86
CA ALA A 45 -8.12 4.87 -16.99
C ALA A 45 -8.51 5.21 -15.55
N GLU A 46 -8.00 6.32 -15.02
CA GLU A 46 -8.26 6.75 -13.63
C GLU A 46 -9.72 7.16 -13.43
N THR A 47 -10.33 7.89 -14.37
CA THR A 47 -11.74 8.30 -14.28
C THR A 47 -12.71 7.23 -14.77
N ALA A 48 -12.24 6.01 -15.07
CA ALA A 48 -13.02 4.90 -15.62
C ALA A 48 -13.84 5.19 -16.90
N LYS A 49 -13.49 6.27 -17.62
CA LYS A 49 -14.09 6.61 -18.92
C LYS A 49 -13.80 5.51 -19.93
N ARG A 50 -12.58 4.99 -19.92
CA ARG A 50 -12.17 3.80 -20.67
C ARG A 50 -11.27 2.93 -19.80
N PRO A 51 -11.58 1.63 -19.64
CA PRO A 51 -10.72 0.75 -18.86
C PRO A 51 -9.34 0.62 -19.55
N ALA A 52 -8.27 0.68 -18.75
CA ALA A 52 -6.94 0.36 -19.24
C ALA A 52 -6.82 -1.15 -19.54
N SER A 53 -5.92 -1.51 -20.46
CA SER A 53 -5.59 -2.90 -20.72
C SER A 53 -4.96 -3.55 -19.47
N PRO A 54 -5.08 -4.88 -19.29
CA PRO A 54 -4.43 -5.59 -18.18
C PRO A 54 -2.92 -5.30 -18.08
N SER A 55 -2.23 -5.22 -19.22
CA SER A 55 -0.82 -4.85 -19.31
C SER A 55 -0.51 -3.44 -18.80
N ARG A 56 -1.37 -2.45 -19.09
CA ARG A 56 -1.22 -1.09 -18.54
C ARG A 56 -1.52 -1.03 -17.05
N LEU A 57 -2.53 -1.75 -16.59
CA LEU A 57 -2.83 -1.84 -15.15
C LEU A 57 -1.68 -2.47 -14.37
N ALA A 58 -1.06 -3.53 -14.91
CA ALA A 58 0.13 -4.13 -14.33
C ALA A 58 1.31 -3.14 -14.28
N TYR A 59 1.52 -2.38 -15.36
CA TYR A 59 2.55 -1.33 -15.42
C TYR A 59 2.32 -0.24 -14.37
N TYR A 60 1.09 0.27 -14.24
CA TYR A 60 0.76 1.28 -13.24
C TYR A 60 0.93 0.74 -11.82
N ALA A 61 0.47 -0.48 -11.56
CA ALA A 61 0.61 -1.11 -10.24
C ALA A 61 2.09 -1.21 -9.83
N PHE A 62 2.95 -1.68 -10.73
CA PHE A 62 4.39 -1.74 -10.51
C PHE A 62 4.99 -0.36 -10.20
N LYS A 63 4.66 0.66 -11.01
CA LYS A 63 5.20 2.01 -10.85
C LYS A 63 4.73 2.72 -9.58
N PHE A 64 3.54 2.41 -9.10
CA PHE A 64 2.99 2.98 -7.87
C PHE A 64 3.22 2.09 -6.63
N GLY A 65 3.99 1.00 -6.74
CA GLY A 65 4.34 0.16 -5.60
C GLY A 65 3.20 -0.66 -5.01
N VAL A 66 2.13 -0.90 -5.78
CA VAL A 66 0.96 -1.70 -5.36
C VAL A 66 0.89 -3.02 -6.14
N THR A 67 0.18 -4.03 -5.62
CA THR A 67 -0.07 -5.25 -6.39
C THR A 67 -1.17 -5.05 -7.42
N LEU A 68 -1.07 -5.73 -8.56
CA LEU A 68 -2.15 -5.75 -9.55
C LEU A 68 -3.46 -6.28 -8.94
N ASP A 69 -3.38 -7.30 -8.07
CA ASP A 69 -4.55 -7.80 -7.34
C ASP A 69 -5.20 -6.71 -6.49
N TRP A 70 -4.41 -5.85 -5.83
CA TRP A 70 -4.96 -4.75 -5.05
C TRP A 70 -5.64 -3.74 -5.96
N LEU A 71 -5.00 -3.39 -7.08
CA LEU A 71 -5.58 -2.46 -8.04
C LEU A 71 -6.92 -2.97 -8.61
N LEU A 72 -7.01 -4.27 -8.91
CA LEU A 72 -8.21 -4.89 -9.49
C LEU A 72 -9.31 -5.17 -8.46
N THR A 73 -8.95 -5.65 -7.27
CA THR A 73 -9.89 -6.27 -6.32
C THR A 73 -9.91 -5.59 -4.95
N GLY A 74 -8.93 -4.74 -4.66
CA GLY A 74 -8.70 -4.16 -3.33
C GLY A 74 -7.98 -5.09 -2.36
N LYS A 75 -7.61 -6.31 -2.77
CA LYS A 75 -6.92 -7.30 -1.92
C LYS A 75 -5.42 -7.32 -2.20
N GLY A 76 -4.62 -7.53 -1.16
CA GLY A 76 -3.16 -7.54 -1.25
C GLY A 76 -2.51 -6.21 -0.88
N ARG A 77 -1.35 -5.92 -1.48
CA ARG A 77 -0.52 -4.77 -1.11
C ARG A 77 -1.01 -3.50 -1.82
N GLY A 78 -1.66 -2.63 -1.06
CA GLY A 78 -2.07 -1.30 -1.50
C GLY A 78 -1.11 -0.19 -1.08
N PRO A 79 -1.44 1.07 -1.43
CA PRO A 79 -0.80 2.25 -0.89
C PRO A 79 -1.07 2.32 0.61
N ALA A 80 -0.04 2.57 1.44
CA ALA A 80 0.00 2.44 2.91
C ALA A 80 0.17 1.02 3.48
N ASN A 81 0.43 0.00 2.66
CA ASN A 81 0.84 -1.36 3.09
C ASN A 81 2.34 -1.64 2.89
N ASN A 82 3.13 -0.59 2.75
CA ASN A 82 4.58 -0.57 2.83
C ASN A 82 4.94 -0.60 4.32
N GLY A 83 5.64 -1.64 4.77
CA GLY A 83 6.07 -1.77 6.18
C GLY A 83 6.83 -0.56 6.72
N GLN A 84 7.31 0.32 5.84
CA GLN A 84 7.92 1.62 6.15
C GLN A 84 6.95 2.61 6.80
N ASP A 85 5.68 2.68 6.37
CA ASP A 85 4.71 3.63 6.93
C ASP A 85 4.30 3.22 8.35
N ARG A 86 4.23 1.91 8.62
CA ARG A 86 3.98 1.39 9.97
C ARG A 86 5.16 1.61 10.90
N VAL A 87 6.39 1.51 10.39
CA VAL A 87 7.60 1.82 11.17
C VAL A 87 7.66 3.31 11.48
N ALA A 88 7.36 4.18 10.51
CA ALA A 88 7.27 5.63 10.73
C ALA A 88 6.19 5.98 11.77
N GLN A 89 5.00 5.39 11.67
CA GLN A 89 3.93 5.56 12.66
C GLN A 89 4.35 5.09 14.07
N ILE A 90 5.09 3.98 14.18
CA ILE A 90 5.63 3.53 15.47
C ILE A 90 6.62 4.55 16.03
N PHE A 91 7.50 5.12 15.19
CA PHE A 91 8.44 6.15 15.64
C PHE A 91 7.72 7.42 16.11
N GLU A 92 6.73 7.91 15.36
CA GLU A 92 5.91 9.07 15.74
C GLU A 92 5.18 8.83 17.07
N ILE A 93 4.62 7.63 17.26
CA ILE A 93 3.98 7.26 18.53
C ILE A 93 5.00 7.30 19.68
N LEU A 94 6.24 6.85 19.45
CA LEU A 94 7.27 6.76 20.49
C LEU A 94 8.05 8.06 20.73
N GLU A 95 7.85 9.12 19.93
CA GLU A 95 8.61 10.38 20.05
C GLU A 95 8.51 11.01 21.44
N ASP A 96 7.33 10.93 22.08
CA ASP A 96 7.08 11.46 23.44
C ASP A 96 6.89 10.34 24.47
N PHE A 97 7.54 9.20 24.27
CA PHE A 97 7.40 8.03 25.14
C PHE A 97 7.66 8.34 26.62
N ASP A 98 8.57 9.26 26.92
CA ASP A 98 8.91 9.67 28.28
C ASP A 98 7.81 10.50 28.98
N GLN A 99 6.95 11.17 28.21
CA GLN A 99 5.81 11.94 28.71
C GLN A 99 4.56 11.10 28.94
N TRP A 100 4.55 9.85 28.47
CA TRP A 100 3.45 8.92 28.70
C TRP A 100 3.35 8.54 30.17
N SER A 101 2.15 8.16 30.63
CA SER A 101 2.01 7.61 31.98
C SER A 101 2.80 6.30 32.12
N GLU A 102 3.30 6.01 33.32
CA GLU A 102 4.10 4.80 33.58
C GLU A 102 3.39 3.51 33.15
N ASP A 103 2.07 3.44 33.30
CA ASP A 103 1.27 2.29 32.86
C ASP A 103 1.33 2.08 31.34
N HIS A 104 1.25 3.16 30.54
CA HIS A 104 1.35 3.09 29.09
C HIS A 104 2.78 2.76 28.64
N GLN A 105 3.78 3.35 29.31
CA GLN A 105 5.19 3.03 29.07
C GLN A 105 5.44 1.53 29.29
N ARG A 106 4.91 0.98 30.39
CA ARG A 106 5.06 -0.43 30.74
C ARG A 106 4.40 -1.35 29.72
N GLN A 107 3.17 -1.05 29.31
CA GLN A 107 2.46 -1.83 28.29
C GLN A 107 3.22 -1.86 26.95
N ALA A 108 3.74 -0.71 26.51
CA ALA A 108 4.53 -0.63 25.29
C ALA A 108 5.84 -1.41 25.39
N ILE A 109 6.56 -1.33 26.52
CA ILE A 109 7.77 -2.13 26.76
C ILE A 109 7.46 -3.63 26.72
N ASP A 110 6.38 -4.06 27.37
CA ASP A 110 5.98 -5.47 27.39
C ASP A 110 5.70 -5.99 25.97
N LEU A 111 5.01 -5.21 25.15
CA LEU A 111 4.77 -5.54 23.74
C LEU A 111 6.08 -5.65 22.94
N LEU A 112 7.00 -4.70 23.10
CA LEU A 112 8.30 -4.72 22.42
C LEU A 112 9.15 -5.93 22.82
N LEU A 113 9.13 -6.31 24.10
CA LEU A 113 9.81 -7.50 24.60
C LEU A 113 9.18 -8.80 24.08
N VAL A 114 7.86 -8.85 23.91
CA VAL A 114 7.18 -9.98 23.27
C VAL A 114 7.62 -10.14 21.81
N VAL A 115 7.69 -9.03 21.06
CA VAL A 115 8.17 -9.03 19.67
C VAL A 115 9.63 -9.48 19.59
N GLU A 116 10.49 -9.00 20.48
CA GLU A 116 11.90 -9.38 20.56
C GLU A 116 12.08 -10.89 20.80
N LYS A 117 11.33 -11.45 21.76
CA LYS A 117 11.32 -12.89 22.05
C LYS A 117 10.83 -13.72 20.86
N ALA A 118 9.79 -13.25 20.16
CA ALA A 118 9.27 -13.91 18.98
C ALA A 118 10.30 -13.91 17.83
N ARG A 119 11.03 -12.81 17.65
CA ARG A 119 12.13 -12.71 16.68
C ARG A 119 13.24 -13.72 16.99
N ARG A 120 13.65 -13.87 18.24
CA ARG A 120 14.74 -14.82 18.60
C ARG A 120 14.37 -16.29 18.34
N LYS A 121 13.11 -16.68 18.58
CA LYS A 121 12.64 -18.07 18.36
C LYS A 121 12.56 -18.47 16.88
N THR A 122 12.42 -17.51 15.97
CA THR A 122 12.28 -17.78 14.52
C THR A 122 13.63 -17.92 13.81
N VAL A 123 14.72 -17.41 14.40
CA VAL A 123 16.08 -17.50 13.84
C VAL A 123 16.75 -18.86 14.13
N THR A 124 16.26 -19.65 15.09
CA THR A 124 16.87 -20.92 15.51
C THR A 124 16.35 -22.17 14.80
N VAL A 125 15.86 -22.05 13.55
CA VAL A 125 15.58 -23.25 12.72
C VAL A 125 16.89 -23.67 12.04
N PRO A 126 17.47 -24.84 12.36
CA PRO A 126 18.71 -25.28 11.74
C PRO A 126 18.47 -25.62 10.27
N THR A 127 19.29 -25.09 9.38
CA THR A 127 19.36 -25.55 7.99
C THR A 127 20.02 -26.93 8.00
N SER A 128 19.23 -27.98 7.73
CA SER A 128 19.74 -29.31 7.38
C SER A 128 19.89 -29.42 5.87
#